data_AF-A0A3B0T5P6-F1
#
_entry.id   AF-A0A3B0T5P6-F1
#
_cell.length_a   1.000
_cell.length_b   1.000
_cell.length_c   1.000
_cell.angle_alpha   90.00
_cell.angle_beta   90.00
_cell.angle_gamma   90.00
#
_symmetry.space_group_name_H-M   'P 1'
#
loop_
_entity.id
_entity.type
_entity.pdbx_description
1 polymer ?
#
loop_
_entity_poly.entity_id
_entity_poly.type
_entity_poly.pdbx_seq_one_letter_code
_entity_poly.pdbx_strand_id
1 'polypeptide(L)'
;MLKQKATIFRRLMILLDFFLAGGSFVLAYFLRIQVEPFVPFEKLVWLLFLFTALWGFFLYVSGMYQSLRLKKLSEIFLIVYQAAYFSFFVFTGLCYLLRIAHISRIFIFLAFALAMIVISIEKIVIMKLFKQLRKKGFNHRSILIVGTGPRAMEF
;
A
#
# COMPACT_ATOMS: atom_id res chain seq x y z
N MET A 1 14.19 -20.09 10.14
CA MET A 1 13.43 -20.22 8.87
C MET A 1 12.19 -19.31 8.73
N LEU A 2 11.63 -18.69 9.80
CA LEU A 2 10.46 -17.80 9.70
C LEU A 2 10.77 -16.38 9.14
N LYS A 3 11.99 -15.86 9.31
CA LYS A 3 12.38 -14.51 8.82
C LYS A 3 12.44 -14.42 7.28
N GLN A 4 12.91 -15.48 6.61
CA GLN A 4 12.95 -15.54 5.14
C GLN A 4 11.53 -15.53 4.56
N LYS A 5 10.59 -16.33 5.11
CA LYS A 5 9.18 -16.31 4.69
C LYS A 5 8.53 -14.94 4.90
N ALA A 6 8.82 -14.26 6.00
CA ALA A 6 8.34 -12.89 6.23
C ALA A 6 8.90 -11.88 5.20
N THR A 7 10.15 -12.04 4.78
CA THR A 7 10.78 -11.17 3.77
C THR A 7 10.21 -11.42 2.37
N ILE A 8 9.96 -12.68 2.01
CA ILE A 8 9.30 -13.06 0.75
C ILE A 8 7.89 -12.46 0.71
N PHE A 9 7.12 -12.63 1.79
CA PHE A 9 5.77 -12.07 1.89
C PHE A 9 5.80 -10.54 1.73
N ARG A 10 6.75 -9.88 2.39
CA ARG A 10 6.94 -8.42 2.27
C ARG A 10 7.19 -7.99 0.82
N ARG A 11 8.09 -8.68 0.11
CA ARG A 11 8.39 -8.40 -1.30
C ARG A 11 7.16 -8.59 -2.18
N LEU A 12 6.39 -9.66 -1.96
CA LEU A 12 5.14 -9.91 -2.68
C LEU A 12 4.12 -8.79 -2.45
N MET A 13 3.95 -8.31 -1.21
CA MET A 13 3.06 -7.17 -0.93
C MET A 13 3.50 -5.90 -1.66
N ILE A 14 4.80 -5.61 -1.65
CA ILE A 14 5.35 -4.44 -2.36
C ILE A 14 5.04 -4.57 -3.86
N LEU A 15 5.37 -5.71 -4.48
CA LEU A 15 5.10 -5.94 -5.89
C LEU A 15 3.62 -5.78 -6.21
N LEU A 16 2.75 -6.35 -5.38
CA LEU A 16 1.31 -6.26 -5.56
C LEU A 16 0.82 -4.82 -5.45
N ASP A 17 1.36 -4.02 -4.51
CA ASP A 17 1.06 -2.59 -4.41
C ASP A 17 1.47 -1.81 -5.66
N PHE A 18 2.64 -2.11 -6.23
CA PHE A 18 3.08 -1.51 -7.49
C PHE A 18 2.09 -1.82 -8.63
N PHE A 19 1.62 -3.07 -8.75
CA PHE A 19 0.62 -3.45 -9.75
C PHE A 19 -0.73 -2.80 -9.50
N LEU A 20 -1.20 -2.72 -8.25
CA LEU A 20 -2.48 -2.10 -7.91
C LEU A 20 -2.46 -0.58 -8.13
N ALA A 21 -1.37 0.09 -7.76
CA ALA A 21 -1.19 1.51 -8.02
C ALA A 21 -1.13 1.78 -9.54
N GLY A 22 -0.34 0.99 -10.28
CA GLY A 22 -0.24 1.12 -11.72
C GLY A 22 -1.57 0.85 -12.43
N GLY A 23 -2.26 -0.22 -12.03
CA GLY A 23 -3.59 -0.56 -12.52
C GLY A 23 -4.62 0.53 -12.23
N SER A 24 -4.56 1.15 -11.04
CA SER A 24 -5.44 2.26 -10.66
C SER A 24 -5.20 3.52 -11.51
N PHE A 25 -3.94 3.81 -11.86
CA PHE A 25 -3.60 4.91 -12.76
C PHE A 25 -4.10 4.65 -14.20
N VAL A 26 -3.91 3.44 -14.71
CA VAL A 26 -4.40 3.04 -16.03
C VAL A 26 -5.93 3.06 -16.07
N LEU A 27 -6.59 2.59 -15.01
CA LEU A 27 -8.04 2.66 -14.88
C LEU A 27 -8.53 4.11 -14.86
N ALA A 28 -7.87 5.00 -14.12
CA ALA A 28 -8.17 6.42 -14.13
C ALA A 28 -7.99 7.04 -15.52
N TYR A 29 -7.00 6.57 -16.30
CA TYR A 29 -6.78 7.05 -17.66
C TYR A 29 -7.94 6.67 -18.58
N PHE A 30 -8.44 5.42 -18.49
CA PHE A 30 -9.61 4.99 -19.26
C PHE A 30 -10.89 5.74 -18.86
N LEU A 31 -11.09 5.99 -17.56
CA LEU A 31 -12.23 6.76 -17.07
C LEU A 31 -12.15 8.24 -17.50
N ARG A 32 -10.93 8.80 -17.58
CA ARG A 32 -10.70 10.18 -18.05
C ARG A 32 -11.14 10.40 -19.49
N ILE A 33 -10.98 9.40 -20.37
CA ILE A 33 -11.35 9.52 -21.80
C ILE A 33 -12.82 9.92 -21.98
N GLN A 34 -13.68 9.59 -21.02
CA GLN A 34 -15.10 9.98 -21.05
C GLN A 34 -15.34 11.46 -20.74
N VAL A 35 -14.37 12.15 -20.12
CA VAL A 35 -14.53 13.49 -19.55
C VAL A 35 -13.65 14.53 -20.24
N GLU A 36 -12.53 14.13 -20.85
CA GLU A 36 -11.52 15.07 -21.35
C GLU A 36 -10.87 14.68 -22.70
N PRO A 37 -10.23 15.65 -23.39
CA PRO A 37 -9.53 15.40 -24.65
C PRO A 37 -8.43 14.35 -24.53
N PHE A 38 -8.27 13.57 -25.60
CA PHE A 38 -7.30 12.49 -25.69
C PHE A 38 -5.86 12.99 -25.54
N VAL A 39 -5.11 12.42 -24.58
CA VAL A 39 -3.66 12.62 -24.42
C VAL A 39 -2.97 11.28 -24.69
N PRO A 40 -1.96 11.22 -25.59
CA PRO A 40 -1.28 9.97 -25.89
C PRO A 40 -0.67 9.31 -24.65
N PHE A 41 -0.96 8.03 -24.45
CA PHE A 41 -0.51 7.26 -23.27
C PHE A 41 1.02 7.27 -23.09
N GLU A 42 1.78 7.31 -24.19
CA GLU A 42 3.25 7.40 -24.18
C GLU A 42 3.78 8.55 -23.32
N LYS A 43 3.09 9.71 -23.34
CA LYS A 43 3.46 10.87 -22.53
C LYS A 43 3.15 10.67 -21.03
N LEU A 44 2.26 9.74 -20.70
CA LEU A 44 1.90 9.40 -19.32
C LEU A 44 2.73 8.24 -18.76
N VAL A 45 3.50 7.51 -19.56
CA VAL A 45 4.29 6.36 -19.09
C VAL A 45 5.30 6.78 -18.02
N TRP A 46 6.03 7.87 -18.22
CA TRP A 46 6.94 8.40 -17.20
C TRP A 46 6.19 8.79 -15.91
N LEU A 47 4.98 9.34 -16.06
CA LEU A 47 4.15 9.74 -14.95
C LEU A 47 3.60 8.54 -14.16
N LEU A 48 3.27 7.44 -14.85
CA LEU A 48 2.89 6.16 -14.25
C LEU A 48 4.02 5.62 -13.37
N PHE A 49 5.26 5.64 -13.87
CA PHE A 49 6.42 5.20 -13.08
C PHE A 49 6.64 6.09 -11.85
N LEU A 50 6.55 7.41 -12.01
CA LEU A 50 6.64 8.34 -10.88
C LEU A 50 5.53 8.10 -9.86
N PHE A 51 4.28 7.94 -10.32
CA PHE A 51 3.11 7.70 -9.47
C PHE A 51 3.26 6.42 -8.65
N THR A 52 3.60 5.31 -9.30
CA THR A 52 3.78 4.01 -8.65
C THR A 52 4.96 4.00 -7.69
N ALA A 53 6.08 4.65 -8.06
CA ALA A 53 7.25 4.80 -7.20
C ALA A 53 6.93 5.59 -5.93
N LEU A 54 6.22 6.73 -6.04
CA LEU A 54 5.84 7.54 -4.87
C LEU A 54 4.91 6.77 -3.93
N TRP A 55 3.89 6.08 -4.47
CA TRP A 55 3.01 5.24 -3.68
C TRP A 55 3.78 4.16 -2.91
N GLY A 56 4.63 3.40 -3.61
CA GLY A 56 5.45 2.35 -2.99
C GLY A 56 6.41 2.91 -1.93
N PHE A 57 7.06 4.04 -2.22
CA PHE A 57 7.98 4.71 -1.31
C PHE A 57 7.27 5.16 -0.02
N PHE A 58 6.15 5.88 -0.13
CA PHE A 58 5.45 6.38 1.05
C PHE A 58 4.75 5.28 1.84
N LEU A 59 4.24 4.22 1.19
CA LEU A 59 3.75 3.04 1.91
C LEU A 59 4.88 2.34 2.70
N TYR A 60 6.09 2.32 2.13
CA TYR A 60 7.26 1.78 2.79
C TYR A 60 7.68 2.59 4.01
N VAL A 61 7.81 3.91 3.85
CA VAL A 61 8.21 4.84 4.92
C VAL A 61 7.16 4.88 6.03
N SER A 62 5.87 4.87 5.69
CA SER A 62 4.77 4.82 6.67
C SER A 62 4.65 3.45 7.39
N GLY A 63 5.54 2.50 7.08
CA GLY A 63 5.65 1.24 7.81
C GLY A 63 4.54 0.23 7.50
N MET A 64 3.88 0.34 6.33
CA MET A 64 2.84 -0.60 5.90
C MET A 64 3.34 -2.04 5.84
N TYR A 65 4.60 -2.21 5.42
CA TYR A 65 5.25 -3.51 5.25
C TYR A 65 5.89 -4.07 6.52
N GLN A 66 5.75 -3.36 7.64
CA GLN A 66 6.11 -3.91 8.95
C GLN A 66 5.04 -4.91 9.39
N SER A 67 5.30 -5.60 10.50
CA SER A 67 4.47 -6.69 11.01
C SER A 67 2.98 -6.30 11.19
N LEU A 68 2.17 -6.50 10.14
CA LEU A 68 0.70 -6.32 10.10
C LEU A 68 -0.05 -7.14 11.16
N ARG A 69 0.67 -8.05 11.79
CA ARG A 69 0.27 -8.98 12.85
C ARG A 69 -0.44 -8.33 14.04
N LEU A 70 -0.21 -7.06 14.33
CA LEU A 70 -0.76 -6.35 15.50
C LEU A 70 -1.57 -5.11 15.13
N LYS A 71 -1.62 -4.73 13.85
CA LYS A 71 -2.25 -3.46 13.45
C LYS A 71 -3.77 -3.58 13.43
N LYS A 72 -4.44 -2.54 13.95
CA LYS A 72 -5.90 -2.39 13.85
C LYS A 72 -6.30 -1.96 12.44
N LEU A 73 -7.57 -2.15 12.08
CA LEU A 73 -8.12 -1.67 10.81
C LEU A 73 -7.93 -0.17 10.64
N SER A 74 -8.20 0.61 11.70
CA SER A 74 -8.00 2.06 11.71
C SER A 74 -6.56 2.47 11.45
N GLU A 75 -5.59 1.75 12.01
CA GLU A 75 -4.17 2.00 11.77
C GLU A 75 -3.78 1.76 10.31
N ILE A 76 -4.32 0.71 9.68
CA ILE A 76 -4.07 0.43 8.25
C ILE A 76 -4.59 1.58 7.40
N PHE A 77 -5.85 2.00 7.62
CA PHE A 77 -6.43 3.12 6.89
C PHE A 77 -5.65 4.41 7.11
N LEU A 78 -5.20 4.69 8.33
CA LEU A 78 -4.41 5.87 8.65
C LEU A 78 -3.06 5.86 7.92
N ILE A 79 -2.38 4.70 7.86
CA ILE A 79 -1.12 4.54 7.11
C ILE A 79 -1.34 4.74 5.61
N VAL A 80 -2.38 4.13 5.03
CA VAL A 80 -2.71 4.32 3.60
C VAL A 80 -3.02 5.80 3.33
N TYR A 81 -3.83 6.43 4.19
CA TYR A 81 -4.21 7.82 4.04
C TYR A 81 -3.00 8.76 4.11
N GLN A 82 -2.12 8.58 5.10
CA GLN A 82 -0.87 9.34 5.19
C GLN A 82 0.00 9.15 3.96
N ALA A 83 0.18 7.90 3.51
CA ALA A 83 0.95 7.60 2.32
C ALA A 83 0.36 8.27 1.07
N ALA A 84 -0.97 8.20 0.90
CA ALA A 84 -1.68 8.84 -0.19
C ALA A 84 -1.55 10.37 -0.14
N TYR A 85 -1.71 10.97 1.05
CA TYR A 85 -1.59 12.41 1.26
C TYR A 85 -0.20 12.89 0.84
N PHE A 86 0.87 12.33 1.41
CA PHE A 86 2.23 12.74 1.05
C PHE A 86 2.57 12.45 -0.41
N SER A 87 2.18 11.29 -0.93
CA SER A 87 2.38 10.96 -2.35
C SER A 87 1.67 11.95 -3.26
N PHE A 88 0.43 12.34 -2.94
CA PHE A 88 -0.36 13.28 -3.72
C PHE A 88 0.30 14.67 -3.74
N PHE A 89 0.69 15.20 -2.58
CA PHE A 89 1.34 16.52 -2.50
C PHE A 89 2.68 16.54 -3.23
N VAL A 90 3.51 15.51 -3.06
CA VAL A 90 4.80 15.43 -3.77
C VAL A 90 4.59 15.28 -5.26
N PHE A 91 3.68 14.41 -5.69
CA PHE A 91 3.40 14.18 -7.11
C PHE A 91 2.84 15.43 -7.80
N THR A 92 1.84 16.08 -7.19
CA THR A 92 1.25 17.32 -7.73
C THR A 92 2.26 18.46 -7.75
N GLY A 93 3.07 18.59 -6.68
CA GLY A 93 4.16 19.56 -6.62
C GLY A 93 5.19 19.36 -7.73
N LEU A 94 5.62 18.12 -7.97
CA LEU A 94 6.54 17.79 -9.07
C LEU A 94 5.93 18.08 -10.44
N CYS A 95 4.67 17.72 -10.67
CA CYS A 95 3.96 18.04 -11.92
C CYS A 95 3.92 19.55 -12.19
N TYR A 96 3.73 20.36 -11.15
CA TYR A 96 3.69 21.82 -11.25
C TYR A 96 5.09 22.42 -11.50
N LEU A 97 6.11 21.95 -10.77
CA LEU A 97 7.50 22.39 -10.94
C LEU A 97 8.04 22.08 -12.34
N LEU A 98 7.71 20.90 -12.87
CA LEU A 98 8.06 20.47 -14.22
C LEU A 98 7.18 21.10 -15.31
N ARG A 99 6.27 22.02 -14.95
CA ARG A 99 5.35 22.73 -15.84
C ARG A 99 4.59 21.80 -16.78
N ILE A 100 4.13 20.65 -16.27
CA ILE A 100 3.36 19.70 -17.06
C ILE A 100 1.92 20.21 -17.20
N ALA A 101 1.71 21.17 -18.10
CA ALA A 101 0.45 21.90 -18.28
C ALA A 101 -0.69 21.06 -18.87
N HIS A 102 -0.41 19.84 -19.34
CA HIS A 102 -1.37 18.98 -20.04
C HIS A 102 -2.07 17.95 -19.15
N ILE A 103 -1.71 17.86 -17.87
CA ILE A 103 -2.33 16.89 -16.96
C ILE A 103 -3.53 17.52 -16.26
N SER A 104 -4.67 16.85 -16.35
CA SER A 104 -5.85 17.25 -15.60
C SER A 104 -5.73 16.95 -14.11
N ARG A 105 -6.15 17.93 -13.31
CA ARG A 105 -6.22 17.81 -11.85
C ARG A 105 -7.24 16.76 -11.42
N ILE A 106 -8.33 16.64 -12.19
CA ILE A 106 -9.38 15.64 -11.97
C ILE A 106 -8.79 14.25 -12.19
N PHE A 107 -7.98 14.07 -13.23
CA PHE A 107 -7.28 12.80 -13.48
C PHE A 107 -6.36 12.42 -12.32
N ILE A 108 -5.55 13.36 -11.81
CA ILE A 108 -4.66 13.08 -10.67
C ILE A 108 -5.49 12.67 -9.46
N PHE A 109 -6.52 13.44 -9.12
CA PHE A 109 -7.38 13.13 -7.98
C PHE A 109 -8.05 11.76 -8.11
N LEU A 110 -8.59 11.45 -9.29
CA LEU A 110 -9.22 10.16 -9.58
C LEU A 110 -8.23 9.00 -9.45
N ALA A 111 -7.01 9.13 -9.99
CA ALA A 111 -5.98 8.12 -9.90
C ALA A 111 -5.58 7.84 -8.45
N PHE A 112 -5.39 8.89 -7.64
CA PHE A 112 -5.08 8.74 -6.21
C PHE A 112 -6.24 8.16 -5.41
N ALA A 113 -7.48 8.58 -5.68
CA ALA A 113 -8.67 8.05 -5.02
C ALA A 113 -8.86 6.55 -5.31
N LEU A 114 -8.73 6.14 -6.58
CA LEU A 114 -8.81 4.74 -6.98
C LEU A 114 -7.71 3.91 -6.33
N ALA A 115 -6.47 4.38 -6.38
CA ALA A 115 -5.35 3.69 -5.73
C ALA A 115 -5.57 3.53 -4.22
N MET A 116 -6.03 4.59 -3.54
CA MET A 116 -6.33 4.54 -2.11
C MET A 116 -7.40 3.47 -1.79
N ILE A 117 -8.48 3.41 -2.57
CA ILE A 117 -9.56 2.43 -2.37
C ILE A 117 -9.05 1.01 -2.60
N VAL A 118 -8.39 0.77 -3.74
CA VAL A 118 -7.94 -0.56 -4.14
C VAL A 118 -6.88 -1.10 -3.18
N ILE A 119 -5.89 -0.29 -2.80
CA ILE A 119 -4.85 -0.67 -1.83
C ILE A 119 -5.47 -0.90 -0.45
N SER A 120 -6.41 -0.05 -0.01
CA SER A 120 -7.09 -0.26 1.29
C SER A 120 -7.82 -1.59 1.33
N ILE A 121 -8.57 -1.93 0.27
CA ILE A 121 -9.27 -3.22 0.15
C ILE A 121 -8.28 -4.38 0.23
N GLU A 122 -7.18 -4.32 -0.52
CA GLU A 122 -6.15 -5.35 -0.50
C GLU A 122 -5.53 -5.54 0.89
N LYS A 123 -5.19 -4.47 1.62
CA LYS A 123 -4.68 -4.59 2.99
C LYS A 123 -5.69 -5.18 3.96
N ILE A 124 -6.97 -4.84 3.82
CA ILE A 124 -8.05 -5.41 4.64
C ILE A 124 -8.19 -6.92 4.37
N VAL A 125 -8.16 -7.33 3.10
CA VAL A 125 -8.23 -8.74 2.70
C VAL A 125 -7.04 -9.51 3.29
N ILE A 126 -5.82 -9.01 3.12
CA ILE A 126 -4.61 -9.67 3.64
C ILE A 126 -4.65 -9.77 5.17
N MET A 127 -5.07 -8.71 5.86
CA MET A 127 -5.22 -8.74 7.32
C MET A 127 -6.27 -9.77 7.76
N LYS A 128 -7.42 -9.86 7.07
CA LYS A 128 -8.45 -10.88 7.37
C LYS A 128 -7.94 -12.30 7.14
N LEU A 129 -7.22 -12.54 6.04
CA LEU A 129 -6.59 -13.84 5.74
C LEU A 129 -5.61 -14.24 6.85
N PHE A 130 -4.75 -13.32 7.31
CA PHE A 130 -3.84 -13.60 8.42
C PHE A 130 -4.56 -13.88 9.74
N LYS A 131 -5.66 -13.17 10.03
CA LYS A 131 -6.48 -13.44 11.23
C LYS A 131 -7.11 -14.84 11.16
N GLN A 132 -7.61 -15.24 9.99
CA GLN A 132 -8.20 -16.57 9.80
C GLN A 132 -7.17 -17.70 9.91
N LEU A 133 -5.99 -17.53 9.30
CA LEU A 133 -4.90 -18.52 9.39
C LEU A 133 -4.44 -18.75 10.85
N ARG A 134 -4.45 -17.70 11.68
CA ARG A 134 -4.15 -17.81 13.12
C ARG A 134 -5.23 -18.53 13.92
N LYS A 135 -6.51 -18.25 13.63
CA LYS A 135 -7.62 -18.96 14.28
C LYS A 135 -7.54 -20.48 14.03
N LYS A 136 -6.91 -20.89 12.93
CA LYS A 136 -6.65 -22.30 12.58
C LYS A 136 -5.37 -22.89 13.20
N GLY A 137 -4.71 -22.21 14.15
CA GLY A 137 -3.56 -22.73 14.91
C GLY A 137 -2.19 -22.64 14.21
N PHE A 138 -2.13 -22.08 13.00
CA PHE A 138 -0.84 -21.84 12.35
C PHE A 138 -0.12 -20.66 13.03
N ASN A 139 1.13 -20.87 13.47
CA ASN A 139 2.03 -19.87 14.06
C ASN A 139 1.95 -19.67 15.60
N HIS A 140 1.82 -20.76 16.37
CA HIS A 140 2.26 -20.77 17.77
C HIS A 140 3.79 -20.62 17.83
N ARG A 141 4.28 -19.65 18.60
CA ARG A 141 5.67 -19.69 19.11
C ARG A 141 5.58 -20.39 20.46
N SER A 142 6.19 -21.56 20.58
CA SER A 142 6.47 -22.15 21.89
C SER A 142 7.33 -21.16 22.66
N ILE A 143 6.77 -20.55 23.70
CA ILE A 143 7.53 -19.74 24.65
C ILE A 143 7.98 -20.73 25.71
N LEU A 144 9.29 -20.98 25.79
CA LEU A 144 9.86 -21.76 26.89
C LEU A 144 10.05 -20.80 28.06
N ILE A 145 9.25 -20.94 29.11
CA ILE A 145 9.45 -20.25 30.38
C ILE A 145 10.47 -21.09 31.16
N VAL A 146 11.64 -20.52 31.44
CA VAL A 146 12.66 -21.16 32.29
C VAL A 146 12.80 -20.34 33.56
N GLY A 147 12.34 -20.90 34.68
CA GLY A 147 12.45 -20.29 35.99
C GLY A 147 11.72 -21.11 37.05
N THR A 148 12.21 -21.08 38.28
CA THR A 148 11.60 -21.75 39.45
C THR A 148 10.80 -20.79 40.34
N GLY A 149 10.67 -19.53 39.93
CA GLY A 149 9.97 -18.51 40.71
C GLY A 149 8.45 -18.71 40.70
N PRO A 150 7.71 -18.23 41.71
CA PRO A 150 6.25 -18.39 41.82
C PRO A 150 5.49 -17.93 40.57
N ARG A 151 5.93 -16.82 39.97
CA ARG A 151 5.38 -16.30 38.70
C ARG A 151 5.56 -17.23 37.50
N ALA A 152 6.55 -18.12 37.52
CA ALA A 152 6.75 -19.10 36.45
C ALA A 152 5.83 -20.33 36.62
N MET A 153 5.32 -20.59 37.83
CA MET A 153 4.35 -21.65 38.10
C MET A 153 2.89 -21.24 37.79
N GLU A 154 2.61 -19.94 37.66
CA GLU A 154 1.27 -19.41 37.36
C GLU A 154 0.93 -19.31 35.87
N PHE A 155 1.87 -19.63 34.97
CA PHE A 155 1.70 -19.56 33.51
C PHE A 155 1.70 -20.94 32.87
#